data_AF-A0A8H8JB55-F1
#
_entry.id   AF-A0A8H8JB55-F1
#
_cell.length_a   1.000
_cell.length_b   1.000
_cell.length_c   1.000
_cell.angle_alpha   90.00
_cell.angle_beta   90.00
_cell.angle_gamma   90.00
#
_symmetry.space_group_name_H-M   'P 1'
#
loop_
_entity.id
_entity.type
_entity.pdbx_description
1 polymer ?
#
loop_
_entity_poly.entity_id
_entity_poly.type
_entity_poly.pdbx_seq_one_letter_code
_entity_poly.pdbx_strand_id
1 'polypeptide(L)'
;MPTATTTAVPVPSLAEESELRKARLLALRRKKLGDNADVPGLPQIKERNFDTTARKVKKKKDVEDEDDTVEKQIAGLADMIIADDEVKRSEELDLLNIAPKRPNWDLKRDLDKKLVKLERQTQRAIHTLIRQRLSAQKEVPTDLAATLSAAEKANDEEVAGDDASDEE
;
A
#
# COMPACT_ATOMS: atom_id res chain seq x y z
N MET A 1 49.20 -13.42 43.22
CA MET A 1 50.33 -13.15 42.30
C MET A 1 50.49 -14.33 41.36
N PRO A 2 50.08 -14.27 40.08
CA PRO A 2 50.45 -15.29 39.11
C PRO A 2 51.81 -14.93 38.47
N THR A 3 52.79 -15.83 38.63
CA THR A 3 54.13 -15.73 38.03
C THR A 3 54.03 -16.03 36.53
N ALA A 4 54.42 -15.07 35.68
CA ALA A 4 54.52 -15.28 34.24
C ALA A 4 55.73 -16.17 33.92
N THR A 5 55.48 -17.44 33.58
CA THR A 5 56.47 -18.30 32.94
C THR A 5 56.71 -17.78 31.52
N THR A 6 57.84 -17.12 31.28
CA THR A 6 58.25 -16.75 29.92
C THR A 6 58.72 -18.02 29.22
N THR A 7 57.89 -18.60 28.36
CA THR A 7 58.31 -19.67 27.47
C THR A 7 59.30 -19.08 26.48
N ALA A 8 60.58 -19.39 26.64
CA ALA A 8 61.61 -19.03 25.67
C ALA A 8 61.25 -19.70 24.33
N VAL A 9 60.84 -18.89 23.35
CA VAL A 9 60.63 -19.37 21.98
C VAL A 9 61.99 -19.79 21.43
N PRO A 10 62.18 -21.05 21.01
CA PRO A 10 63.45 -21.48 20.44
C PRO A 10 63.69 -20.70 19.15
N VAL A 11 64.84 -20.02 19.07
CA VAL A 11 65.28 -19.34 17.85
C VAL A 11 65.57 -20.41 16.81
N PRO A 12 64.83 -20.46 15.68
CA PRO A 12 65.03 -21.48 14.67
C PRO A 12 66.41 -21.34 14.03
N SER A 13 66.96 -22.44 13.53
CA SER A 13 68.23 -22.40 12.81
C SER A 13 68.08 -21.55 11.53
N LEU A 14 69.16 -20.93 11.04
CA LEU A 14 69.11 -20.07 9.84
C LEU A 14 68.54 -20.81 8.61
N ALA A 15 68.76 -22.13 8.54
CA ALA A 15 68.18 -22.98 7.51
C ALA A 15 66.65 -23.08 7.64
N GLU A 16 66.14 -23.37 8.84
CA GLU A 16 64.71 -23.46 9.15
C GLU A 16 63.99 -22.13 8.94
N GLU A 17 64.60 -21.01 9.36
CA GLU A 17 64.06 -19.67 9.09
C GLU A 17 63.91 -19.39 7.59
N SER A 18 64.89 -19.84 6.80
CA SER A 18 64.86 -19.68 5.35
C SER A 18 63.72 -20.49 4.71
N GLU A 19 63.45 -21.69 5.21
CA GLU A 19 62.39 -22.57 4.71
C GLU A 19 61.01 -22.05 5.10
N LEU A 20 60.84 -21.57 6.34
CA LEU A 20 59.61 -20.93 6.80
C LEU A 20 59.31 -19.65 6.00
N ARG A 21 60.34 -18.84 5.69
CA ARG A 21 60.19 -17.65 4.84
C ARG A 21 59.84 -18.04 3.41
N LYS A 22 60.48 -19.05 2.83
CA LYS A 22 60.17 -19.57 1.49
C LYS A 22 58.73 -20.09 1.43
N ALA A 23 58.30 -20.88 2.41
CA ALA A 23 56.93 -21.39 2.50
C ALA A 23 55.89 -20.27 2.62
N ARG A 24 56.17 -19.25 3.46
CA ARG A 24 55.31 -18.06 3.59
C ARG A 24 55.21 -17.27 2.28
N LEU A 25 56.32 -17.06 1.57
CA LEU A 25 56.32 -16.35 0.28
C LEU A 25 55.59 -17.14 -0.82
N LEU A 26 55.73 -18.47 -0.84
CA LEU A 26 54.99 -19.33 -1.76
C LEU A 26 53.48 -19.26 -1.49
N ALA A 27 53.06 -19.27 -0.23
CA ALA A 27 51.66 -19.10 0.14
C ALA A 27 51.09 -17.74 -0.29
N LEU A 28 51.85 -16.64 -0.10
CA LEU A 28 51.44 -15.30 -0.58
C LEU A 28 51.37 -15.24 -2.11
N ARG A 29 52.27 -15.92 -2.83
CA ARG A 29 52.26 -15.97 -4.30
C ARG A 29 51.07 -16.77 -4.84
N ARG A 30 50.68 -17.88 -4.18
CA ARG A 30 49.45 -18.63 -4.49
C ARG A 30 48.19 -17.80 -4.26
N LYS A 31 48.09 -17.11 -3.12
CA LYS A 31 46.98 -16.19 -2.84
C LYS A 31 46.87 -15.06 -3.88
N LYS A 32 47.99 -14.50 -4.33
CA LYS A 32 47.99 -13.49 -5.41
C LYS A 32 47.50 -14.04 -6.76
N LEU A 33 47.67 -15.34 -7.00
CA LEU A 33 47.18 -16.04 -8.20
C LEU A 33 45.68 -16.39 -8.11
N GLY A 34 45.01 -16.05 -7.00
CA GLY A 34 43.58 -16.32 -6.79
C GLY A 34 43.28 -17.65 -6.09
N ASP A 35 44.31 -18.39 -5.68
CA ASP A 35 44.15 -19.63 -4.90
C ASP A 35 44.00 -19.28 -3.41
N ASN A 36 42.74 -19.18 -2.96
CA ASN A 36 42.35 -18.81 -1.60
C ASN A 36 42.32 -20.02 -0.65
N ALA A 37 43.28 -20.95 -0.77
CA ALA A 37 43.38 -22.07 0.15
C ALA A 37 43.78 -21.59 1.56
N ASP A 38 43.02 -22.01 2.57
CA ASP A 38 43.33 -21.77 3.98
C ASP A 38 44.54 -22.62 4.39
N VAL A 39 45.69 -21.96 4.58
CA VAL A 39 46.92 -22.59 5.06
C VAL A 39 46.98 -22.42 6.59
N PRO A 40 46.96 -23.52 7.38
CA PRO A 40 47.07 -23.45 8.83
C PRO A 40 48.41 -22.83 9.25
N GLY A 41 48.39 -21.81 10.11
CA GLY A 41 49.60 -21.19 10.69
C GLY A 41 49.94 -19.77 10.21
N LEU A 42 49.18 -19.18 9.26
CA LEU A 42 49.32 -17.78 8.86
C LEU A 42 48.13 -16.93 9.33
N PRO A 43 48.33 -15.67 9.78
CA PRO A 43 47.23 -14.78 10.15
C PRO A 43 46.36 -14.43 8.93
N GLN A 44 45.06 -14.74 9.01
CA GLN A 44 44.06 -14.38 8.01
C GLN A 44 43.71 -12.88 8.15
N ILE A 45 44.06 -12.07 7.14
CA ILE A 45 43.72 -10.64 7.09
C ILE A 45 42.26 -10.52 6.65
N LYS A 46 41.37 -10.13 7.58
CA LYS A 46 39.97 -9.83 7.26
C LYS A 46 39.86 -8.43 6.64
N GLU A 47 39.34 -8.36 5.42
CA GLU A 47 39.04 -7.09 4.76
C GLU A 47 37.76 -6.51 5.36
N ARG A 48 37.87 -5.34 6.02
CA ARG A 48 36.71 -4.65 6.60
C ARG A 48 35.93 -3.94 5.50
N ASN A 49 36.52 -2.86 4.99
CA ASN A 49 35.85 -1.91 4.08
C ASN A 49 36.34 -2.02 2.63
N PHE A 50 37.08 -3.07 2.25
CA PHE A 50 37.65 -3.21 0.91
C PHE A 50 37.21 -4.54 0.29
N ASP A 51 36.99 -4.54 -1.02
CA ASP A 51 36.75 -5.76 -1.81
C ASP A 51 38.00 -6.10 -2.63
N THR A 52 38.65 -7.21 -2.31
CA THR A 52 39.82 -7.69 -3.05
C THR A 52 39.56 -8.05 -4.51
N THR A 53 38.37 -8.53 -4.84
CA THR A 53 38.02 -8.91 -6.21
C THR A 53 37.85 -7.68 -7.11
N ALA A 54 37.14 -6.66 -6.62
CA ALA A 54 36.88 -5.42 -7.35
C ALA A 54 37.96 -4.35 -7.15
N ARG A 55 38.88 -4.53 -6.20
CA ARG A 55 39.84 -3.51 -5.70
C ARG A 55 39.20 -2.15 -5.43
N LYS A 56 38.02 -2.15 -4.83
CA LYS A 56 37.29 -0.93 -4.48
C LYS A 56 36.92 -0.94 -3.00
N VAL A 57 36.73 0.25 -2.45
CA VAL A 57 36.17 0.42 -1.11
C VAL A 57 34.70 0.03 -1.16
N LYS A 58 34.26 -0.82 -0.23
CA LYS A 58 32.85 -1.14 0.00
C LYS A 58 32.13 0.14 0.37
N LYS A 59 31.35 0.68 -0.56
CA LYS A 59 30.43 1.78 -0.27
C LYS A 59 29.21 1.19 0.42
N LYS A 60 28.70 1.87 1.46
CA LYS A 60 27.34 1.58 1.93
C LYS A 60 26.40 1.84 0.75
N LYS A 61 25.42 0.96 0.54
CA LYS A 61 24.32 1.26 -0.39
C LYS A 61 23.64 2.52 0.14
N ASP A 62 23.45 3.49 -0.74
CA ASP A 62 22.75 4.72 -0.40
C ASP A 62 21.28 4.37 -0.15
N VAL A 63 20.62 5.10 0.75
CA VAL A 63 19.22 4.87 1.18
C VAL A 63 18.24 4.92 -0.02
N GLU A 64 18.68 5.50 -1.13
CA GLU A 64 17.95 5.57 -2.41
C GLU A 64 17.70 4.19 -3.04
N ASP A 65 18.51 3.18 -2.72
CA ASP A 65 18.34 1.79 -3.20
C ASP A 65 17.33 0.98 -2.35
N GLU A 66 16.66 1.59 -1.37
CA GLU A 66 15.57 0.92 -0.64
C GLU A 66 14.32 0.88 -1.53
N ASP A 67 13.96 -0.32 -1.99
CA ASP A 67 12.86 -0.60 -2.91
C ASP A 67 11.46 -0.45 -2.27
N ASP A 68 11.41 -0.25 -0.95
CA ASP A 68 10.18 -0.19 -0.15
C ASP A 68 9.64 1.24 0.08
N THR A 69 9.93 2.17 -0.83
CA THR A 69 9.35 3.51 -0.78
C THR A 69 8.00 3.54 -1.50
N VAL A 70 7.00 4.20 -0.90
CA VAL A 70 5.64 4.36 -1.46
C VAL A 70 5.67 4.99 -2.85
N GLU A 71 6.61 5.91 -3.08
CA GLU A 71 6.81 6.57 -4.38
C GLU A 71 7.18 5.57 -5.49
N LYS A 72 8.06 4.60 -5.19
CA LYS A 72 8.43 3.54 -6.16
C LYS A 72 7.28 2.57 -6.40
N GLN A 73 6.46 2.29 -5.39
CA GLN A 73 5.29 1.41 -5.51
C GLN A 73 4.18 2.05 -6.36
N ILE A 74 4.06 3.38 -6.33
CA ILE A 74 3.05 4.13 -7.09
C ILE A 74 3.55 4.53 -8.48
N ALA A 75 4.88 4.57 -8.69
CA ALA A 75 5.47 4.80 -10.00
C ALA A 75 4.94 3.79 -11.03
N GLY A 76 4.22 4.28 -12.05
CA GLY A 76 3.63 3.48 -13.13
C GLY A 76 2.18 3.06 -12.93
N LEU A 77 1.59 3.17 -11.73
CA LEU A 77 0.14 2.93 -11.53
C LEU A 77 -0.72 3.95 -12.32
N ALA A 78 -0.27 5.20 -12.37
CA ALA A 78 -0.95 6.24 -13.14
C ALA A 78 -0.99 5.90 -14.64
N ASP A 79 0.12 5.40 -15.19
CA ASP A 79 0.22 5.02 -16.60
C ASP A 79 -0.67 3.81 -16.92
N MET A 80 -0.77 2.85 -15.98
CA MET A 80 -1.68 1.71 -16.11
C MET A 80 -3.14 2.15 -16.10
N ILE A 81 -3.53 3.07 -15.21
CA ILE A 81 -4.91 3.59 -15.14
C ILE A 81 -5.27 4.32 -16.45
N ILE A 82 -4.36 5.14 -16.97
CA ILE A 82 -4.57 5.87 -18.24
C ILE A 82 -4.71 4.87 -19.40
N ALA A 83 -3.88 3.83 -19.43
CA ALA A 83 -3.97 2.78 -20.45
C ALA A 83 -5.29 2.00 -20.37
N ASP A 84 -5.73 1.62 -19.17
CA ASP A 84 -7.00 0.92 -18.96
C ASP A 84 -8.21 1.77 -19.35
N ASP A 85 -8.18 3.07 -19.05
CA ASP A 85 -9.24 3.99 -19.44
C ASP A 85 -9.28 4.24 -20.95
N GLU A 86 -8.13 4.27 -21.61
CA GLU A 86 -8.08 4.35 -23.08
C GLU A 86 -8.59 3.06 -23.73
N VAL A 87 -8.27 1.89 -23.16
CA VAL A 87 -8.83 0.61 -23.60
C VAL A 87 -10.35 0.62 -23.47
N LYS A 88 -10.91 1.02 -22.33
CA LYS A 88 -12.37 1.13 -22.12
C LYS A 88 -13.06 2.15 -23.03
N ARG A 89 -12.36 3.22 -23.43
CA ARG A 89 -12.88 4.18 -24.42
C ARG A 89 -12.81 3.63 -25.85
N SER A 90 -11.78 2.83 -26.14
CA SER A 90 -11.56 2.21 -27.45
C SER A 90 -12.38 0.93 -27.66
N GLU A 91 -12.84 0.29 -26.58
CA GLU A 91 -13.93 -0.68 -26.61
C GLU A 91 -15.15 0.06 -27.15
N GLU A 92 -15.34 -0.07 -28.46
CA GLU A 92 -16.40 0.55 -29.24
C GLU A 92 -17.71 0.43 -28.47
N LEU A 93 -18.29 1.58 -28.11
CA LEU A 93 -19.63 1.65 -27.55
C LEU A 93 -20.56 0.83 -28.44
N ASP A 94 -20.95 -0.34 -27.95
CA ASP A 94 -21.79 -1.27 -28.69
C ASP A 94 -23.11 -0.58 -29.06
N LEU A 95 -23.20 -0.12 -30.31
CA LEU A 95 -24.32 0.66 -30.84
C LEU A 95 -25.65 -0.13 -30.78
N LEU A 96 -25.58 -1.45 -30.64
CA LEU A 96 -26.73 -2.33 -30.44
C LEU A 96 -27.30 -2.23 -29.00
N ASN A 97 -26.48 -1.84 -28.02
CA ASN A 97 -26.92 -1.55 -26.64
C ASN A 97 -27.49 -0.12 -26.46
N ILE A 98 -27.28 0.76 -27.44
CA ILE A 98 -27.86 2.11 -27.55
C ILE A 98 -29.24 2.09 -28.22
N ALA A 99 -29.67 0.95 -28.79
CA ALA A 99 -31.02 0.77 -29.27
C ALA A 99 -32.04 1.07 -28.14
N PRO A 100 -33.20 1.68 -28.45
CA PRO A 100 -34.15 2.13 -27.43
C PRO A 100 -34.63 0.93 -26.61
N LYS A 101 -34.26 0.92 -25.32
CA LYS A 101 -34.60 -0.11 -24.34
C LYS A 101 -36.12 -0.12 -24.03
N ARG A 102 -36.97 -0.53 -24.98
CA ARG A 102 -38.46 -0.61 -24.92
C ARG A 102 -39.16 0.73 -25.17
N PRO A 103 -40.30 0.76 -25.91
CA PRO A 103 -41.00 2.00 -26.28
C PRO A 103 -41.49 2.85 -25.09
N ASN A 104 -41.74 2.26 -23.92
CA ASN A 104 -42.29 2.95 -22.75
C ASN A 104 -41.22 3.28 -21.68
N TRP A 105 -39.94 3.13 -22.00
CA TRP A 105 -38.85 3.30 -21.03
C TRP A 105 -38.72 4.75 -20.54
N ASP A 106 -38.90 5.69 -21.47
CA ASP A 106 -38.88 7.11 -21.20
C ASP A 106 -40.09 7.51 -20.34
N LEU A 107 -41.26 6.95 -20.67
CA LEU A 107 -42.45 7.12 -19.85
C LEU A 107 -42.25 6.62 -18.42
N LYS A 108 -41.59 5.46 -18.25
CA LYS A 108 -41.27 4.93 -16.93
C LYS A 108 -40.31 5.87 -16.18
N ARG A 109 -39.24 6.33 -16.82
CA ARG A 109 -38.27 7.25 -16.22
C ARG A 109 -38.92 8.57 -15.79
N ASP A 110 -39.72 9.16 -16.65
CA ASP A 110 -40.41 10.42 -16.38
C ASP A 110 -41.51 10.27 -15.33
N LEU A 111 -42.17 9.11 -15.29
CA LEU A 111 -43.14 8.77 -14.25
C LEU A 111 -42.44 8.55 -12.91
N ASP A 112 -41.30 7.86 -12.87
CA ASP A 112 -40.53 7.58 -11.66
C ASP A 112 -40.07 8.90 -11.00
N LYS A 113 -39.59 9.91 -11.76
CA LYS A 113 -39.25 11.25 -11.21
C LYS A 113 -40.46 11.93 -10.56
N LYS A 114 -41.66 11.78 -11.13
CA LYS A 114 -42.91 12.34 -10.57
C LYS A 114 -43.41 11.55 -9.36
N LEU A 115 -43.28 10.22 -9.40
CA LEU A 115 -43.67 9.32 -8.31
C LEU A 115 -42.82 9.58 -7.06
N VAL A 116 -41.52 9.79 -7.19
CA VAL A 116 -40.65 10.13 -6.05
C VAL A 116 -41.12 11.42 -5.36
N LYS A 117 -41.43 12.48 -6.12
CA LYS A 117 -41.96 13.73 -5.56
C LYS A 117 -43.30 13.52 -4.86
N LEU A 118 -44.19 12.72 -5.46
CA LEU A 118 -45.49 12.41 -4.90
C LEU A 118 -45.39 11.55 -3.65
N GLU A 119 -44.54 10.53 -3.64
CA GLU A 119 -44.30 9.62 -2.52
C GLU A 119 -43.84 10.42 -1.29
N ARG A 120 -42.91 11.37 -1.46
CA ARG A 120 -42.48 12.31 -0.41
C ARG A 120 -43.65 13.11 0.17
N GLN A 121 -44.53 13.66 -0.68
CA GLN A 121 -45.72 14.38 -0.23
C GLN A 121 -46.71 13.46 0.50
N THR A 122 -46.88 12.22 0.03
CA THR A 122 -47.74 11.25 0.70
C THR A 122 -47.20 10.84 2.07
N GLN A 123 -45.89 10.67 2.23
CA GLN A 123 -45.27 10.36 3.52
C GLN A 123 -45.44 11.51 4.53
N ARG A 124 -45.30 12.76 4.08
CA ARG A 124 -45.62 13.95 4.90
C ARG A 124 -47.10 13.97 5.29
N ALA A 125 -48.01 13.72 4.35
CA ALA A 125 -49.44 13.66 4.64
C ALA A 125 -49.76 12.55 5.66
N ILE A 126 -49.18 11.35 5.50
CA ILE A 126 -49.30 10.25 6.45
C ILE A 126 -48.82 10.69 7.84
N HIS A 127 -47.67 11.36 7.92
CA HIS A 127 -47.12 11.87 9.17
C HIS A 127 -48.06 12.85 9.88
N THR A 128 -48.58 13.83 9.13
CA THR A 128 -49.55 14.80 9.68
C THR A 128 -50.83 14.11 10.17
N LEU A 129 -51.34 13.12 9.44
CA LEU A 129 -52.51 12.34 9.85
C LEU A 129 -52.25 11.52 11.11
N ILE A 130 -51.07 10.90 11.23
CA ILE A 130 -50.69 10.17 12.43
C ILE A 130 -50.61 11.14 13.62
N ARG A 131 -49.98 12.32 13.47
CA ARG A 131 -49.92 13.34 14.52
C ARG A 131 -51.32 13.79 14.97
N GLN A 132 -52.24 14.04 14.03
CA GLN A 132 -53.63 14.39 14.35
C GLN A 132 -54.33 13.26 15.11
N ARG A 133 -54.21 12.01 14.66
CA ARG A 133 -54.81 10.85 15.32
C ARG A 133 -54.25 10.61 16.72
N LEU A 134 -52.94 10.74 16.89
CA LEU A 134 -52.28 10.64 18.19
C LEU A 134 -52.71 11.78 19.12
N SER A 135 -52.83 13.01 18.63
CA SER A 135 -53.32 14.12 19.47
C SER A 135 -54.78 13.96 19.94
N ALA A 136 -55.60 13.28 19.13
CA ALA A 136 -56.98 12.94 19.48
C ALA A 136 -57.07 11.78 20.48
N GLN A 137 -56.05 10.91 20.54
CA GLN A 137 -55.94 9.83 21.51
C GLN A 137 -55.17 10.35 22.73
N LYS A 138 -55.85 10.56 23.85
CA LYS A 138 -55.29 11.29 25.01
C LYS A 138 -54.15 10.55 25.74
N GLU A 139 -53.91 9.27 25.42
CA GLU A 139 -52.85 8.45 25.99
C GLU A 139 -51.98 7.88 24.88
N VAL A 140 -50.91 8.59 24.55
CA VAL A 140 -49.91 8.16 23.58
C VAL A 140 -48.58 8.00 24.31
N PRO A 141 -47.89 6.85 24.17
CA PRO A 141 -46.55 6.70 24.71
C PRO A 141 -45.60 7.70 24.05
N THR A 142 -44.86 8.44 24.87
CA THR A 142 -43.93 9.51 24.47
C THR A 142 -42.86 9.04 23.46
N ASP A 143 -42.51 7.75 23.52
CA ASP A 143 -41.56 7.09 22.62
C ASP A 143 -42.06 7.04 21.15
N LEU A 144 -43.36 6.81 20.94
CA LEU A 144 -43.96 6.82 19.59
C LEU A 144 -44.00 8.22 18.99
N ALA A 145 -44.26 9.25 19.80
CA ALA A 145 -44.21 10.63 19.32
C ALA A 145 -42.78 11.07 18.95
N ALA A 146 -41.79 10.64 19.74
CA ALA A 146 -40.38 10.94 19.48
C ALA A 146 -39.87 10.27 18.20
N THR A 147 -40.13 8.97 18.02
CA THR A 147 -39.75 8.22 16.81
C THR A 147 -40.38 8.79 15.54
N LEU A 148 -41.65 9.18 15.60
CA LEU A 148 -42.31 9.86 14.48
C LEU A 148 -41.63 11.20 14.16
N SER A 149 -41.37 12.03 15.16
CA SER A 149 -40.71 13.33 14.92
C SER A 149 -39.30 13.20 14.33
N ALA A 150 -38.57 12.13 14.68
CA ALA A 150 -37.27 11.82 14.10
C ALA A 150 -37.40 11.37 12.63
N ALA A 151 -38.42 10.54 12.32
CA ALA A 151 -38.69 10.10 10.95
C ALA A 151 -39.13 11.24 10.01
N GLU A 152 -39.85 12.25 10.52
CA GLU A 152 -40.21 13.46 9.77
C GLU A 152 -38.98 14.26 9.38
N LYS A 153 -38.07 14.49 10.35
CA LYS A 153 -36.84 15.24 10.14
C LYS A 153 -35.90 14.56 9.16
N ALA A 154 -35.72 13.24 9.27
CA ALA A 154 -34.92 12.49 8.33
C ALA A 154 -35.45 12.62 6.88
N ASN A 155 -36.77 12.53 6.70
CA ASN A 155 -37.36 12.70 5.36
C ASN A 155 -37.28 14.14 4.83
N ASP A 156 -37.30 15.16 5.69
CA ASP A 156 -37.16 16.56 5.25
C ASP A 156 -35.70 16.96 4.97
N GLU A 157 -34.73 16.40 5.69
CA GLU A 157 -33.29 16.61 5.44
C GLU A 157 -32.85 16.02 4.08
N GLU A 158 -33.34 14.83 3.74
CA GLU A 158 -33.14 14.21 2.42
C GLU A 158 -33.73 15.05 1.27
N VAL A 159 -34.76 15.87 1.54
CA VAL A 159 -35.36 16.76 0.53
C VAL A 159 -34.54 18.02 0.29
N ALA A 160 -33.90 18.56 1.34
CA ALA A 160 -33.07 19.75 1.21
C ALA A 160 -31.75 19.48 0.45
N GLY A 161 -31.22 18.25 0.54
CA GLY A 161 -30.00 17.86 -0.19
C GLY A 161 -30.22 17.65 -1.70
N ASP A 162 -31.42 17.21 -2.11
CA ASP A 162 -31.74 16.82 -3.49
C ASP A 162 -32.16 18.04 -4.35
N ASP A 163 -32.93 18.99 -3.78
CA ASP A 163 -33.38 20.21 -4.47
C ASP A 163 -32.24 21.22 -4.70
N ALA A 164 -31.17 21.14 -3.91
CA ALA A 164 -29.95 21.94 -4.11
C ALA A 164 -29.05 21.44 -5.26
N SER A 165 -29.35 20.26 -5.83
CA SER A 165 -28.52 19.61 -6.86
C SER A 165 -29.07 19.69 -8.28
N ASP A 166 -30.33 20.14 -8.47
CA ASP A 166 -31.01 20.26 -9.78
C ASP A 166 -30.88 21.70 -10.37
N GLU A 167 -30.01 22.58 -9.81
CA GLU A 167 -29.77 23.97 -10.27
C GLU A 167 -28.41 24.24 -10.96
N GLU A 168 -27.63 23.21 -11.33
CA GLU A 168 -26.46 23.34 -12.23
C GLU A 168 -26.60 22.45 -13.48
#